data_AF-A0A6V7I7A9-F1
#
_entry.id   AF-A0A6V7I7A9-F1
#
_cell.length_a   1.000
_cell.length_b   1.000
_cell.length_c   1.000
_cell.angle_alpha   90.00
_cell.angle_beta   90.00
_cell.angle_gamma   90.00
#
_symmetry.space_group_name_H-M   'P 1'
#
loop_
_entity.id
_entity.type
_entity.pdbx_description
1 polymer ?
#
loop_
_entity_poly.entity_id
_entity_poly.type
_entity_poly.pdbx_seq_one_letter_code
_entity_poly.pdbx_strand_id
1 'polypeptide(L)' 'VASGSSMDWVKATFKTPISFTYELRDKGRHGFLLPAEQIIPTGEETLDSLIAMFKSAKAHGYPKTE' A
#
# COMPACT_ATOMS: atom_id res chain seq x y z
N VAL A 1 -12.54 14.23 -4.87
CA VAL A 1 -12.86 12.79 -4.94
C VAL A 1 -12.46 12.29 -6.32
N ALA A 2 -11.68 11.22 -6.41
CA ALA A 2 -11.36 10.55 -7.67
C ALA A 2 -12.16 9.24 -7.76
N SER A 3 -12.72 8.94 -8.93
CA SER A 3 -13.46 7.70 -9.20
C SER A 3 -12.77 6.88 -10.27
N GLY A 4 -12.89 5.55 -10.21
CA GLY A 4 -12.30 4.65 -11.22
C GLY A 4 -10.82 4.38 -11.00
N SER A 5 -10.37 4.45 -9.74
CA SER A 5 -9.00 4.04 -9.40
C SER A 5 -8.82 2.53 -9.57
N SER A 6 -7.57 2.08 -9.71
CA SER A 6 -7.25 0.66 -9.81
C SER A 6 -7.71 -0.12 -8.56
N MET A 7 -7.57 0.45 -7.36
CA MET A 7 -8.01 -0.20 -6.13
C MET A 7 -9.54 -0.37 -6.09
N ASP A 8 -10.31 0.64 -6.54
CA ASP A 8 -11.77 0.57 -6.59
C ASP A 8 -12.21 -0.52 -7.56
N TRP A 9 -11.57 -0.57 -8.74
CA TRP A 9 -11.88 -1.56 -9.76
C TRP A 9 -11.53 -2.98 -9.30
N VAL A 10 -10.37 -3.20 -8.67
CA VAL A 10 -9.98 -4.50 -8.10
C VAL A 10 -10.96 -4.93 -7.01
N LYS A 11 -11.30 -4.02 -6.09
CA LYS A 11 -12.27 -4.24 -5.01
C LYS A 11 -13.64 -4.65 -5.56
N ALA A 12 -14.13 -3.93 -6.57
CA ALA A 12 -15.45 -4.16 -7.15
C ALA A 12 -15.52 -5.43 -8.00
N THR A 13 -14.51 -5.69 -8.83
CA THR A 13 -14.47 -6.77 -9.82
C THR A 13 -14.19 -8.12 -9.17
N PHE A 14 -13.13 -8.21 -8.36
CA PHE A 14 -12.68 -9.48 -7.77
C PHE A 14 -13.17 -9.70 -6.34
N LYS A 15 -13.95 -8.74 -5.80
CA LYS A 15 -14.40 -8.76 -4.40
C LYS A 15 -13.22 -8.84 -3.41
N THR A 16 -12.05 -8.32 -3.80
CA THR A 16 -10.83 -8.39 -2.98
C THR A 16 -11.06 -7.68 -1.64
N PRO A 17 -10.94 -8.37 -0.50
CA PRO A 17 -11.29 -7.80 0.80
C PRO A 17 -10.37 -6.65 1.21
N ILE A 18 -9.09 -6.75 0.87
CA ILE A 18 -8.00 -5.87 1.29
C ILE A 18 -7.40 -5.25 0.03
N SER A 19 -7.59 -3.95 -0.18
CA SER A 19 -7.03 -3.20 -1.31
C SER A 19 -6.57 -1.82 -0.81
N PHE A 20 -5.31 -1.49 -1.08
CA PHE A 20 -4.63 -0.31 -0.53
C PHE A 20 -3.74 0.32 -1.60
N THR A 21 -3.48 1.61 -1.45
CA THR A 21 -2.53 2.37 -2.28
C THR A 21 -1.55 3.08 -1.37
N TYR A 22 -0.27 3.02 -1.74
CA TYR A 22 0.78 3.77 -1.08
C TYR A 22 1.04 5.08 -1.82
N GLU A 23 1.01 6.17 -1.07
CA GLU A 23 1.62 7.44 -1.43
C GLU A 23 2.84 7.59 -0.51
N LEU A 24 4.05 7.47 -1.06
CA LEU A 24 5.28 7.38 -0.29
C LEU A 24 5.81 8.76 0.10
N ARG A 25 7.08 8.82 0.55
CA ARG A 25 7.76 10.09 0.83
C ARG A 25 7.84 10.95 -0.44
N ASP A 26 7.85 12.27 -0.34
CA ASP A 26 7.66 13.11 0.85
C ASP A 26 6.34 13.92 0.76
N LYS A 27 6.17 14.93 1.62
CA LYS A 27 4.97 15.77 1.65
C LYS A 27 5.07 17.02 0.77
N GLY A 28 5.91 16.97 -0.27
CA GLY A 28 6.07 18.03 -1.27
C GLY A 28 7.33 18.90 -1.14
N ARG A 29 8.31 18.52 -0.31
CA ARG A 29 9.60 19.23 -0.27
C ARG A 29 10.43 18.90 -1.50
N HIS A 30 10.50 17.63 -1.85
CA HIS A 30 11.14 17.15 -3.09
C HIS A 30 10.10 16.54 -4.05
N GLY A 31 8.97 16.03 -3.53
CA GLY A 31 7.91 15.43 -4.34
C GLY A 31 8.45 14.30 -5.21
N PHE A 32 8.20 14.38 -6.52
CA PHE A 32 8.67 13.37 -7.48
C PHE A 32 10.19 13.31 -7.64
N LEU A 33 10.93 14.32 -7.18
CA LEU A 33 12.40 14.40 -7.25
C LEU A 33 13.04 14.07 -5.90
N LEU A 34 12.48 13.10 -5.18
CA LEU A 34 13.01 12.65 -3.90
C LEU A 34 14.49 12.20 -4.06
N PRO A 35 15.41 12.68 -3.19
CA PRO A 35 16.83 12.35 -3.31
C PRO A 35 17.11 10.84 -3.22
N ALA A 36 18.15 10.38 -3.93
CA ALA A 36 18.51 8.96 -3.99
C ALA A 36 18.85 8.37 -2.61
N GLU A 37 19.35 9.18 -1.68
CA GLU A 37 19.64 8.81 -0.30
C GLU A 37 18.38 8.44 0.50
N GLN A 38 17.18 8.79 0.01
CA GLN A 38 15.90 8.43 0.61
C GLN A 38 15.33 7.11 0.08
N ILE A 39 15.95 6.47 -0.93
CA ILE A 39 15.43 5.22 -1.52
C ILE A 39 15.41 4.10 -0.47
N ILE A 40 16.54 3.82 0.17
CA ILE A 40 16.64 2.74 1.16
C ILE A 40 15.76 3.03 2.39
N PRO A 41 15.82 4.23 3.02
CA PRO A 41 14.93 4.54 4.15
C PRO A 41 13.44 4.42 3.82
N THR A 42 13.01 4.82 2.62
CA THR A 42 11.60 4.68 2.19
C THR A 42 11.24 3.21 1.99
N GLY A 43 12.16 2.41 1.43
CA GLY A 43 11.97 0.98 1.23
C GLY A 43 11.83 0.21 2.55
N GLU A 44 12.68 0.50 3.53
CA GLU A 44 12.68 -0.14 4.85
C GLU A 44 11.35 0.13 5.59
N GLU A 45 10.91 1.39 5.69
CA GLU A 45 9.65 1.70 6.39
C GLU A 45 8.41 1.16 5.65
N THR A 46 8.46 1.12 4.32
CA THR A 46 7.37 0.55 3.51
C THR A 46 7.29 -0.96 3.71
N LEU A 47 8.43 -1.64 3.80
CA LEU A 47 8.48 -3.08 4.07
C LEU A 47 7.95 -3.41 5.46
N ASP A 48 8.32 -2.63 6.48
CA ASP A 48 7.78 -2.79 7.84
C ASP A 48 6.25 -2.66 7.85
N SER A 49 5.70 -1.70 7.11
CA SER A 49 4.26 -1.53 6.92
C SER A 49 3.62 -2.74 6.24
N LEU A 50 4.22 -3.28 5.17
CA LEU A 50 3.72 -4.48 4.50
C LEU A 50 3.70 -5.70 5.45
N ILE A 51 4.76 -5.89 6.23
CA ILE A 51 4.82 -6.97 7.23
C ILE A 51 3.70 -6.82 8.26
N ALA A 52 3.47 -5.60 8.77
CA ALA A 52 2.40 -5.32 9.71
C ALA A 52 1.01 -5.57 9.09
N MET A 53 0.80 -5.12 7.86
CA MET A 53 -0.44 -5.34 7.10
C MET A 53 -0.71 -6.82 6.89
N PHE A 54 0.29 -7.63 6.50
CA PHE A 54 0.10 -9.06 6.30
C PHE A 54 -0.18 -9.80 7.60
N LYS A 55 0.49 -9.43 8.71
CA LYS A 55 0.19 -9.98 10.04
C LYS A 55 -1.25 -9.65 10.44
N SER A 56 -1.69 -8.41 10.23
CA SER A 56 -3.06 -7.99 10.52
C SER A 56 -4.08 -8.70 9.64
N ALA A 57 -3.84 -8.78 8.33
CA ALA A 57 -4.68 -9.51 7.38
C ALA A 57 -4.87 -10.97 7.80
N LYS A 58 -3.77 -11.64 8.17
CA LYS A 58 -3.80 -13.01 8.70
C LYS A 58 -4.62 -13.13 9.98
N ALA A 59 -4.44 -12.20 10.93
CA ALA A 59 -5.22 -12.17 12.17
C ALA A 59 -6.73 -11.97 11.93
N HIS A 60 -7.10 -11.32 10.83
CA HIS A 60 -8.49 -11.12 10.40
C HIS A 60 -9.01 -12.22 9.46
N GLY A 61 -8.27 -13.33 9.28
CA GLY A 61 -8.71 -14.48 8.51
C GLY A 61 -8.53 -14.35 6.99
N TYR A 62 -7.55 -13.55 6.55
CA TYR A 62 -7.19 -13.41 5.14
C TYR A 62 -5.79 -13.97 4.81
N PRO A 63 -5.60 -14.51 3.59
CA PRO A 63 -6.64 -14.81 2.61
C PRO A 63 -7.57 -15.92 3.12
N LYS A 64 -8.84 -15.88 2.71
CA LYS A 64 -9.75 -16.99 2.96
C LYS A 64 -9.29 -18.13 2.03
N THR A 65 -8.82 -19.23 2.60
CA THR A 65 -8.68 -20.48 1.85
C THR A 65 -10.08 -21.05 1.66
N GLU A 66 -10.42 -21.40 0.43
CA GLU A 66 -11.64 -22.18 0.13
C GLU A 66 -11.63 -23.53 0.85
#